data_AF-L2GTZ6-F1
#
_entry.id   AF-L2GTZ6-F1
#
_cell.length_a   1.000
_cell.length_b   1.000
_cell.length_c   1.000
_cell.angle_alpha   90.00
_cell.angle_beta   90.00
_cell.angle_gamma   90.00
#
_symmetry.space_group_name_H-M   'P 1'
#
loop_
_entity.id
_entity.type
_entity.pdbx_description
1 polymer ?
#
loop_
_entity_poly.entity_id
_entity_poly.type
_entity_poly.pdbx_seq_one_letter_code
_entity_poly.pdbx_strand_id
1 'polypeptide(L)'
;MFSKRIRNKKLETNRQHMVYYADELDQSLLLDYVHTNLKTGVEQDEEKEIHLKKLLESGKGNIVIPNITVSTDKIREYGEYRPPEKYIKYESDVSNEYVLQEEDRRFLEHEKIEMADFQNVIRAIGTKEYEKLENSEVKERITNYYSKRTVKVIGNDDYDAYLCFRKRTNVPGRKTRRSEASTLEKLKRAYLEFSYIDKLLSLKNEQQKLNEEILSIDYEISGITDVLRTSCCPSKRKKIYRKLYRKEKVKKPLPFYKTCRSFGDLISDRKKIYDLKKAILNPKRVLSEKEIENESRVMSRINKTNHFK
;
A
#
# COMPACT_ATOMS: atom_id res chain seq x y z
N MET A 1 3.89 -32.98 61.63
CA MET A 1 4.79 -33.97 60.99
C MET A 1 5.74 -33.21 60.07
N PHE A 2 7.06 -33.38 60.21
CA PHE A 2 8.05 -32.66 59.42
C PHE A 2 8.14 -33.24 58.00
N SER A 3 7.81 -32.46 56.96
CA SER A 3 8.02 -32.84 55.56
C SER A 3 9.51 -32.70 55.21
N LYS A 4 10.17 -33.82 54.93
CA LYS A 4 11.57 -33.84 54.49
C LYS A 4 11.66 -33.32 53.05
N ARG A 5 12.52 -32.32 52.81
CA ARG A 5 12.85 -31.82 51.46
C ARG A 5 13.24 -32.98 50.53
N ILE A 6 12.42 -33.23 49.52
CA ILE A 6 12.70 -34.21 48.47
C ILE A 6 13.59 -33.52 47.43
N ARG A 7 14.74 -34.11 47.10
CA ARG A 7 15.58 -33.64 45.98
C ARG A 7 14.90 -33.98 44.66
N ASN A 8 14.96 -33.06 43.69
CA ASN A 8 14.45 -33.23 42.34
C ASN A 8 15.06 -34.50 41.70
N LYS A 9 14.25 -35.53 41.49
CA LYS A 9 14.61 -36.71 40.69
C LYS A 9 14.26 -36.41 39.23
N LYS A 10 15.22 -36.61 38.32
CA LYS A 10 14.97 -36.47 36.88
C LYS A 10 14.10 -37.65 36.41
N LEU A 11 13.14 -37.35 35.53
CA LEU A 11 12.24 -38.36 34.94
C LEU A 11 13.06 -39.38 34.12
N GLU A 12 12.83 -40.67 34.37
CA GLU A 12 13.47 -41.72 33.58
C GLU A 12 12.77 -41.89 32.23
N THR A 13 13.55 -41.95 31.17
CA THR A 13 13.10 -42.00 29.76
C THR A 13 12.54 -43.35 29.34
N ASN A 14 12.82 -44.44 30.07
CA ASN A 14 12.36 -45.79 29.74
C ASN A 14 11.01 -46.17 30.38
N ARG A 15 10.41 -45.29 31.19
CA ARG A 15 9.10 -45.54 31.81
C ARG A 15 8.03 -44.71 31.11
N GLN A 16 6.94 -45.36 30.71
CA GLN A 16 5.74 -44.67 30.25
C GLN A 16 5.09 -43.97 31.44
N HIS A 17 4.93 -42.65 31.35
CA HIS A 17 4.26 -41.84 32.36
C HIS A 17 2.79 -41.68 31.97
N MET A 18 1.89 -41.93 32.91
CA MET A 18 0.45 -41.71 32.72
C MET A 18 0.18 -40.20 32.65
N VAL A 19 -0.47 -39.75 31.58
CA VAL A 19 -0.91 -38.36 31.41
C VAL A 19 -2.39 -38.32 31.80
N TYR A 20 -2.70 -37.58 32.85
CA TYR A 20 -4.07 -37.41 33.34
C TYR A 20 -4.66 -36.10 32.83
N TYR A 21 -5.96 -36.10 32.55
CA TYR A 21 -6.71 -34.87 32.32
C TYR A 21 -6.98 -34.17 33.66
N ALA A 22 -7.12 -32.85 33.64
CA ALA A 22 -7.21 -32.02 34.85
C ALA A 22 -8.35 -32.46 35.79
N ASP A 23 -9.42 -33.04 35.24
CA ASP A 23 -10.62 -33.47 35.96
C ASP A 23 -10.41 -34.76 36.76
N GLU A 24 -9.33 -35.50 36.48
CA GLU A 24 -9.02 -36.81 37.09
C GLU A 24 -8.02 -36.71 38.25
N LEU A 25 -7.44 -35.53 38.48
CA LEU A 25 -6.42 -35.32 39.50
C LEU A 25 -7.04 -34.83 40.81
N ASP A 26 -6.85 -35.60 41.87
CA ASP A 26 -7.20 -35.16 43.23
C ASP A 26 -6.27 -34.00 43.65
N GLN A 27 -6.85 -32.84 43.92
CA GLN A 27 -6.13 -31.62 44.29
C GLN A 27 -5.24 -31.79 45.53
N SER A 28 -5.54 -32.78 46.38
CA SER A 28 -4.75 -33.09 47.57
C SER A 28 -3.32 -33.58 47.26
N LEU A 29 -3.07 -34.04 46.03
CA LEU A 29 -1.80 -34.60 45.58
C LEU A 29 -0.90 -33.59 44.86
N LEU A 30 -1.40 -32.38 44.59
CA LEU A 30 -0.64 -31.32 43.91
C LEU A 30 0.27 -30.61 44.92
N LEU A 31 1.58 -30.72 44.72
CA LEU A 31 2.57 -29.96 45.49
C LEU A 31 2.67 -28.54 44.92
N ASP A 32 2.29 -27.55 45.71
CA ASP A 32 2.36 -26.14 45.33
C ASP A 32 3.80 -25.70 45.00
N TYR A 33 3.98 -25.14 43.80
CA TYR A 33 5.23 -24.55 43.38
C TYR A 33 5.37 -23.13 43.94
N VAL A 34 6.37 -22.91 44.78
CA VAL A 34 6.70 -21.57 45.30
C VAL A 34 7.58 -20.84 44.27
N HIS A 35 7.00 -19.87 43.55
CA HIS A 35 7.77 -18.98 42.66
C HIS A 35 8.71 -18.09 43.48
N THR A 36 9.99 -18.03 43.11
CA THR A 36 10.91 -17.03 43.64
C THR A 36 10.66 -15.68 42.97
N ASN A 37 10.36 -14.66 43.80
CA ASN A 37 10.06 -13.29 43.37
C ASN A 37 11.15 -12.71 42.42
N LEU A 38 10.85 -12.63 41.13
CA LEU A 38 11.59 -11.76 40.20
C LEU A 38 10.96 -10.37 40.20
N LYS A 39 11.76 -9.34 40.47
CA LYS A 39 11.32 -7.93 40.46
C LYS A 39 11.27 -7.42 39.01
N THR A 40 10.08 -7.32 38.44
CA THR A 40 9.80 -6.50 37.25
C THR A 40 9.55 -5.05 37.71
N GLY A 41 10.20 -4.07 37.09
CA GLY A 41 10.22 -2.67 37.55
C GLY A 41 8.92 -1.89 37.35
N VAL A 42 7.81 -2.33 37.93
CA VAL A 42 6.54 -1.59 38.07
C VAL A 42 6.42 -1.09 39.51
N GLU A 43 5.85 0.12 39.74
CA GLU A 43 5.75 0.69 41.09
C GLU A 43 4.85 -0.16 42.00
N GLN A 44 5.34 -0.44 43.22
CA GLN A 44 4.75 -1.36 44.21
C GLN A 44 3.32 -1.03 44.66
N ASP A 45 2.84 0.19 44.41
CA ASP A 45 1.50 0.63 44.80
C ASP A 45 0.47 0.50 43.67
N GLU A 46 0.89 0.44 42.39
CA GLU A 46 0.02 0.04 41.28
C GLU A 46 -0.08 -1.49 41.14
N GLU A 47 0.96 -2.24 41.56
CA GLU A 47 0.96 -3.71 41.58
C GLU A 47 0.06 -4.34 42.66
N LYS A 48 -0.53 -3.54 43.56
CA LYS A 48 -1.46 -4.05 44.56
C LYS A 48 -2.83 -4.24 43.92
N GLU A 49 -2.95 -5.25 43.07
CA GLU A 49 -4.24 -5.84 42.71
C GLU A 49 -4.84 -6.48 43.98
N ILE A 50 -5.51 -5.67 44.79
CA ILE A 50 -6.12 -6.07 46.08
C ILE A 50 -7.07 -7.26 45.90
N HIS A 51 -7.73 -7.34 44.73
CA HIS A 51 -8.67 -8.40 44.39
C HIS A 51 -7.99 -9.73 44.03
N LEU A 52 -6.94 -9.70 43.21
CA LEU A 52 -6.19 -10.90 42.84
C LEU A 52 -5.39 -11.45 44.02
N LYS A 53 -4.80 -10.57 44.85
CA LYS A 53 -4.19 -10.98 46.12
C LYS A 53 -5.20 -11.64 47.07
N LYS A 54 -6.40 -11.07 47.26
CA LYS A 54 -7.44 -11.71 48.09
C LYS A 54 -7.92 -13.06 47.54
N LEU A 55 -8.02 -13.20 46.21
CA LEU A 55 -8.38 -14.46 45.55
C LEU A 55 -7.28 -15.52 45.68
N LEU A 56 -6.02 -15.12 45.57
CA LEU A 56 -4.86 -15.98 45.75
C LEU A 56 -4.67 -16.37 47.23
N GLU A 57 -4.84 -15.43 48.17
CA GLU A 57 -4.75 -15.66 49.63
C GLU A 57 -5.88 -16.55 50.17
N SER A 58 -7.06 -16.54 49.54
CA SER A 58 -8.20 -17.36 49.95
C SER A 58 -8.17 -18.80 49.39
N GLY A 59 -7.25 -19.12 48.47
CA GLY A 59 -6.98 -20.49 47.99
C GLY A 59 -8.17 -21.25 47.38
N LYS A 60 -9.30 -20.59 47.11
CA LYS A 60 -10.58 -21.21 46.71
C LYS A 60 -11.28 -20.50 45.55
N GLY A 61 -10.55 -19.69 44.78
CA GLY A 61 -11.10 -19.00 43.61
C GLY A 61 -10.81 -19.74 42.31
N ASN A 62 -11.84 -20.23 41.62
CA ASN A 62 -11.71 -20.63 40.21
C ASN A 62 -11.46 -19.37 39.37
N ILE A 63 -10.36 -19.35 38.61
CA ILE A 63 -10.09 -18.28 37.64
C ILE A 63 -11.12 -18.42 36.52
N VAL A 64 -12.05 -17.47 36.44
CA VAL A 64 -13.08 -17.48 35.39
C VAL A 64 -12.40 -17.12 34.07
N ILE A 65 -12.25 -18.10 33.18
CA ILE A 65 -11.83 -17.87 31.80
C ILE A 65 -13.06 -17.35 31.04
N PRO A 66 -12.97 -16.19 30.34
CA PRO A 66 -14.10 -15.69 29.58
C PRO A 66 -14.44 -16.64 28.42
N ASN A 67 -15.72 -16.99 28.31
CA ASN A 67 -16.22 -17.79 27.19
C ASN A 67 -16.19 -16.94 25.91
N ILE A 68 -15.38 -17.36 24.93
CA ILE A 68 -15.31 -16.70 23.61
C ILE A 68 -16.56 -17.08 22.82
N THR A 69 -17.50 -16.15 22.67
CA THR A 69 -18.68 -16.33 21.81
C THR A 69 -18.35 -15.85 20.40
N VAL A 70 -18.49 -16.72 19.40
CA VAL A 70 -18.41 -16.32 17.99
C VAL A 70 -19.77 -15.73 17.60
N SER A 71 -19.86 -14.40 17.50
CA SER A 71 -21.05 -13.75 16.95
C SER A 71 -21.15 -14.03 15.45
N THR A 72 -22.25 -14.66 15.03
CA THR A 72 -22.59 -14.94 13.63
C THR A 72 -23.27 -13.77 12.92
N ASP A 73 -23.42 -12.63 13.59
CA ASP A 73 -24.01 -11.44 12.99
C ASP A 73 -23.19 -11.03 11.77
N LYS A 74 -23.91 -10.69 10.69
CA LYS A 74 -23.38 -10.35 9.36
C LYS A 74 -22.11 -9.54 9.50
N ILE A 75 -20.97 -10.19 9.24
CA ILE A 75 -19.68 -9.52 9.11
C ILE A 75 -19.94 -8.41 8.10
N ARG A 76 -19.87 -7.14 8.54
CA ARG A 76 -19.97 -6.00 7.63
C ARG A 76 -18.99 -6.29 6.50
N GLU A 77 -19.43 -6.21 5.25
CA GLU A 77 -18.55 -6.42 4.10
C GLU A 77 -17.49 -5.31 4.11
N TYR A 78 -16.33 -5.61 4.71
CA TYR A 78 -15.16 -4.78 4.63
C TYR A 78 -14.56 -4.94 3.23
N GLY A 79 -13.91 -3.88 2.71
CA GLY A 79 -13.23 -3.94 1.42
C GLY A 79 -12.11 -5.00 1.39
N GLU A 80 -11.71 -5.40 0.19
CA GLU A 80 -10.59 -6.33 -0.01
C GLU A 80 -9.26 -5.67 0.39
N TYR A 81 -8.55 -6.26 1.35
CA TYR A 81 -7.19 -5.86 1.70
C TYR A 81 -6.18 -6.67 0.89
N ARG A 82 -5.33 -5.99 0.11
CA ARG A 82 -4.24 -6.62 -0.65
C ARG A 82 -2.91 -6.41 0.08
N PRO A 83 -2.28 -7.48 0.62
CA PRO A 83 -1.04 -7.35 1.35
C PRO A 83 0.09 -6.90 0.40
N PRO A 84 0.87 -5.87 0.77
CA PRO A 84 2.05 -5.49 0.00
C PRO A 84 3.17 -6.52 0.15
N GLU A 85 4.09 -6.57 -0.83
CA GLU A 85 5.29 -7.44 -0.77
C GLU A 85 6.25 -7.08 0.38
N LYS A 86 6.21 -5.83 0.85
CA LYS A 86 7.06 -5.30 1.92
C LYS A 86 6.21 -4.97 3.15
N TYR A 87 6.85 -4.90 4.31
CA TYR A 87 6.20 -4.45 5.54
C TYR A 87 5.56 -3.07 5.38
N ILE A 88 4.38 -2.93 5.95
CA ILE A 88 3.59 -1.69 5.95
C ILE A 88 4.33 -0.65 6.78
N LYS A 89 4.54 0.54 6.20
CA LYS A 89 4.97 1.74 6.91
C LYS A 89 3.77 2.67 7.00
N TYR A 90 3.19 2.80 8.18
CA TYR A 90 2.02 3.61 8.45
C TYR A 90 2.27 4.47 9.68
N GLU A 91 2.12 5.78 9.53
CA GLU A 91 2.42 6.79 10.57
C GLU A 91 1.21 7.68 10.87
N SER A 92 0.10 7.49 10.16
CA SER A 92 -1.10 8.31 10.36
C SER A 92 -1.89 7.84 11.58
N ASP A 93 -2.47 8.80 12.30
CA ASP A 93 -3.36 8.50 13.41
C ASP A 93 -4.75 8.09 12.89
N VAL A 94 -5.49 7.36 13.73
CA VAL A 94 -6.89 7.04 13.48
C VAL A 94 -7.71 8.33 13.59
N SER A 95 -8.56 8.59 12.59
CA SER A 95 -9.44 9.77 12.61
C SER A 95 -10.39 9.68 13.81
N ASN A 96 -10.45 10.76 14.60
CA ASN A 96 -11.35 10.88 15.75
C ASN A 96 -12.68 11.53 15.32
N GLU A 97 -13.31 10.97 14.29
CA GLU A 97 -14.60 11.43 13.79
C GLU A 97 -15.75 10.83 14.61
N TYR A 98 -16.77 11.65 14.88
CA TYR A 98 -17.96 11.18 15.58
C TYR A 98 -18.81 10.31 14.67
N VAL A 99 -19.02 9.05 15.08
CA VAL A 99 -19.86 8.10 14.35
C VAL A 99 -21.29 8.17 14.87
N LEU A 100 -22.20 8.63 14.02
CA LEU A 100 -23.63 8.75 14.34
C LEU A 100 -24.27 7.38 14.57
N GLN A 101 -24.86 7.21 15.75
CA GLN A 101 -25.65 6.04 16.13
C GLN A 101 -27.16 6.30 15.96
N GLU A 102 -27.96 5.25 16.08
CA GLU A 102 -29.43 5.38 16.01
C GLU A 102 -30.00 6.25 17.14
N GLU A 103 -29.38 6.20 18.32
CA GLU A 103 -29.74 7.04 19.46
C GLU A 103 -29.50 8.54 19.20
N ASP A 104 -28.49 8.87 18.39
CA ASP A 104 -28.19 10.25 18.01
C ASP A 104 -29.27 10.79 17.07
N ARG A 105 -29.72 9.96 16.13
CA ARG A 105 -30.80 10.35 15.20
C ARG A 105 -32.09 10.64 15.96
N ARG A 106 -32.44 9.80 16.93
CA ARG A 106 -33.61 10.02 17.80
C ARG A 106 -33.48 11.30 18.62
N PHE A 107 -32.28 11.60 19.12
CA PHE A 107 -32.02 12.85 19.85
C PHE A 107 -32.20 14.09 18.96
N LEU A 108 -31.65 14.06 17.74
CA LEU A 108 -31.78 15.16 16.78
C LEU A 108 -33.24 15.41 16.37
N GLU A 109 -34.02 14.34 16.17
CA GLU A 109 -35.45 14.42 15.87
C GLU A 109 -36.26 14.98 17.05
N HIS A 110 -35.98 14.52 18.27
CA HIS A 110 -36.67 14.98 19.49
C HIS A 110 -36.41 16.46 19.77
N GLU A 111 -35.15 16.88 19.71
CA GLU A 111 -34.74 18.26 20.01
C GLU A 111 -34.89 19.22 18.83
N LYS A 112 -35.26 18.72 17.65
CA LYS A 112 -35.38 19.49 16.39
C LYS A 112 -34.08 20.22 16.03
N ILE A 113 -32.96 19.54 16.16
CA ILE A 113 -31.62 20.08 15.87
C ILE A 113 -31.19 19.63 14.47
N GLU A 114 -30.67 20.55 13.66
CA GLU A 114 -30.13 20.20 12.36
C GLU A 114 -28.81 19.42 12.50
N MET A 115 -28.63 18.44 11.61
CA MET A 115 -27.42 17.60 11.59
C MET A 115 -26.13 18.43 11.39
N ALA A 116 -26.20 19.49 10.59
CA ALA A 116 -25.05 20.37 10.34
C ALA A 116 -24.59 21.07 11.63
N ASP A 117 -25.53 21.61 12.41
CA ASP A 117 -25.24 22.26 13.69
C ASP A 117 -24.65 21.28 14.70
N PHE A 118 -25.20 20.07 14.77
CA PHE A 118 -24.67 19.00 15.62
C PHE A 118 -23.22 18.66 15.29
N GLN A 119 -22.91 18.47 14.00
CA GLN A 119 -21.54 18.16 13.56
C GLN A 119 -20.57 19.32 13.77
N ASN A 120 -21.02 20.55 13.58
CA ASN A 120 -20.19 21.75 13.78
C ASN A 120 -19.82 21.90 15.26
N VAL A 121 -20.80 21.74 16.16
CA VAL A 121 -20.56 21.80 17.60
C VAL A 121 -19.61 20.68 18.02
N ILE A 122 -19.85 19.43 17.62
CA ILE A 122 -18.99 18.29 18.00
C ILE A 122 -17.55 18.46 17.51
N ARG A 123 -17.35 18.91 16.26
CA ARG A 123 -16.00 19.17 15.74
C ARG A 123 -15.28 20.28 16.51
N ALA A 124 -16.03 21.27 16.98
CA ALA A 124 -15.46 22.37 17.74
C ALA A 124 -15.14 21.98 19.18
N ILE A 125 -15.88 21.07 19.82
CA ILE A 125 -15.69 20.69 21.24
C ILE A 125 -14.21 20.34 21.53
N GLY A 126 -13.63 21.02 22.52
CA GLY A 126 -12.23 20.83 22.92
C GLY A 126 -11.21 21.67 22.12
N THR A 127 -11.65 22.44 21.12
CA THR A 127 -10.81 23.40 20.38
C THR A 127 -11.09 24.84 20.83
N LYS A 128 -10.19 25.76 20.45
CA LYS A 128 -10.40 27.22 20.65
C LYS A 128 -11.59 27.77 19.86
N GLU A 129 -12.10 27.03 18.88
CA GLU A 129 -13.24 27.45 18.06
C GLU A 129 -14.56 27.30 18.81
N TYR A 130 -14.64 26.37 19.76
CA TYR A 130 -15.81 26.17 20.63
C TYR A 130 -16.15 27.41 21.46
N GLU A 131 -15.13 28.13 21.93
CA GLU A 131 -15.28 29.37 22.70
C GLU A 131 -15.85 30.51 21.84
N LYS A 132 -15.64 30.45 20.51
CA LYS A 132 -16.10 31.46 19.56
C LYS A 132 -17.52 31.23 19.03
N LEU A 133 -18.03 30.00 19.17
CA LEU A 133 -19.42 29.69 18.84
C LEU A 133 -20.35 30.44 19.78
N GLU A 134 -21.33 31.16 19.22
CA GLU A 134 -22.37 31.83 19.99
C GLU A 134 -23.04 30.87 20.98
N ASN A 135 -23.28 31.34 22.20
CA ASN A 135 -23.96 30.57 23.22
C ASN A 135 -25.45 30.48 22.88
N SER A 136 -25.79 29.44 22.12
CA SER A 136 -27.16 29.03 21.83
C SER A 136 -27.61 27.93 22.80
N GLU A 137 -28.89 27.91 23.16
CA GLU A 137 -29.50 26.78 23.89
C GLU A 137 -29.27 25.44 23.19
N VAL A 138 -29.12 25.45 21.87
CA VAL A 138 -28.79 24.28 21.04
C VAL A 138 -27.37 23.77 21.37
N LYS A 139 -26.39 24.68 21.52
CA LYS A 139 -25.01 24.34 21.89
C LYS A 139 -24.94 23.67 23.25
N GLU A 140 -25.69 24.19 24.23
CA GLU A 140 -25.73 23.62 25.58
C GLU A 140 -26.35 22.23 25.59
N ARG A 141 -27.48 22.04 24.89
CA ARG A 141 -28.14 20.73 24.76
C ARG A 141 -27.23 19.68 24.12
N ILE A 142 -26.56 20.03 23.03
CA ILE A 142 -25.61 19.13 22.34
C ILE A 142 -24.43 18.78 23.27
N THR A 143 -23.90 19.78 23.99
CA THR A 143 -22.76 19.58 24.89
C THR A 143 -23.13 18.68 26.07
N ASN A 144 -24.32 18.87 26.65
CA ASN A 144 -24.84 18.03 27.74
C ASN A 144 -25.14 16.60 27.27
N TYR A 145 -25.56 16.42 26.02
CA TYR A 145 -25.75 15.10 25.42
C TYR A 145 -24.40 14.39 25.20
N TYR A 146 -23.45 15.07 24.57
CA TYR A 146 -22.15 14.51 24.20
C TYR A 146 -21.26 14.23 25.41
N SER A 147 -21.20 15.15 26.39
CA SER A 147 -20.34 15.04 27.58
C SER A 147 -20.60 13.81 28.46
N LYS A 148 -21.80 13.22 28.40
CA LYS A 148 -22.12 11.97 29.10
C LYS A 148 -21.50 10.73 28.46
N ARG A 149 -21.14 10.82 27.17
CA ARG A 149 -20.59 9.74 26.36
C ARG A 149 -19.11 9.91 26.05
N THR A 150 -18.52 11.04 26.42
CA THR A 150 -17.09 11.26 26.27
C THR A 150 -16.32 10.68 27.45
N VAL A 151 -15.12 10.18 27.14
CA VAL A 151 -14.16 9.79 28.17
C VAL A 151 -13.70 11.05 28.91
N LYS A 152 -13.76 11.03 30.24
CA LYS A 152 -13.25 12.12 31.06
C LYS A 152 -11.73 12.03 31.10
N VAL A 153 -11.05 13.03 30.55
CA VAL A 153 -9.57 13.12 30.53
C VAL A 153 -9.04 14.06 31.61
N ILE A 154 -9.83 15.05 32.01
CA ILE A 154 -9.48 16.06 33.01
C ILE A 154 -10.44 15.89 34.19
N GLY A 155 -9.87 15.76 35.38
CA GLY A 155 -10.62 15.76 36.64
C GLY A 155 -9.72 16.23 37.76
N ASN A 156 -10.33 16.84 38.76
CA ASN A 156 -9.62 17.36 39.93
C ASN A 156 -9.36 16.27 40.98
N ASP A 157 -10.10 15.15 40.91
CA ASP A 157 -10.11 14.14 41.95
C ASP A 157 -9.32 12.90 41.52
N ASP A 158 -8.35 12.51 42.35
CA ASP A 158 -7.56 11.31 42.12
C ASP A 158 -8.36 10.01 42.20
N TYR A 159 -9.56 10.05 42.79
CA TYR A 159 -10.42 8.91 43.08
C TYR A 159 -11.54 8.64 42.05
N ASP A 160 -11.70 9.47 41.01
CA ASP A 160 -12.72 9.21 39.97
C ASP A 160 -12.24 8.06 39.06
N ALA A 161 -12.94 6.92 39.18
CA ALA A 161 -12.67 5.70 38.41
C ALA A 161 -12.91 5.85 36.90
N TYR A 162 -13.60 6.91 36.47
CA TYR A 162 -13.88 7.19 35.05
C TYR A 162 -12.86 8.14 34.40
N LEU A 163 -11.83 8.58 35.14
CA LEU A 163 -10.75 9.41 34.59
C LEU A 163 -9.68 8.57 33.89
N CYS A 164 -9.57 8.72 32.58
CA CYS A 164 -8.59 8.01 31.75
C CYS A 164 -7.56 8.96 31.14
N PHE A 165 -6.42 8.42 30.70
CA PHE A 165 -5.40 9.13 29.91
C PHE A 165 -4.84 10.43 30.54
N ARG A 166 -4.62 10.45 31.86
CA ARG A 166 -4.10 11.62 32.57
C ARG A 166 -2.75 12.07 31.98
N LYS A 167 -2.68 13.31 31.51
CA LYS A 167 -1.46 13.89 30.94
C LYS A 167 -0.48 14.31 32.05
N ARG A 168 0.48 13.45 32.38
CA ARG A 168 1.60 13.76 33.28
C ARG A 168 2.84 14.08 32.45
N THR A 169 3.00 15.34 32.02
CA THR A 169 4.20 15.77 31.27
C THR A 169 5.31 16.20 32.21
N ASN A 170 6.48 15.56 32.11
CA ASN A 170 7.70 16.08 32.72
C ASN A 170 8.19 17.28 31.89
N VAL A 171 8.24 18.47 32.50
CA VAL A 171 8.74 19.69 31.84
C VAL A 171 10.24 19.81 32.15
N PRO A 172 11.14 19.42 31.22
CA PRO A 172 12.57 19.54 31.45
C PRO A 172 12.99 21.01 31.53
N GLY A 173 14.05 21.28 32.30
CA GLY A 173 14.69 22.59 32.35
C GLY A 173 15.28 23.03 31.00
N ARG A 174 15.52 24.34 30.86
CA ARG A 174 16.10 24.90 29.63
C ARG A 174 17.52 24.37 29.39
N LYS A 175 17.83 24.14 28.11
CA LYS A 175 19.18 23.77 27.67
C LYS A 175 20.09 25.01 27.63
N THR A 176 21.40 24.80 27.51
CA THR A 176 22.37 25.90 27.43
C THR A 176 22.23 26.69 26.12
N ARG A 177 22.53 27.99 26.15
CA ARG A 177 22.47 28.88 24.97
C ARG A 177 23.31 28.37 23.78
N ARG A 178 24.47 27.77 24.04
CA ARG A 178 25.33 27.19 22.99
C ARG A 178 24.65 26.01 22.30
N SER A 179 23.97 25.15 23.05
CA SER A 179 23.22 24.03 22.46
C SER A 179 22.00 24.51 21.66
N GLU A 180 21.34 25.59 22.09
CA GLU A 180 20.20 26.17 21.37
C GLU A 180 20.58 26.68 19.98
N ALA A 181 21.70 27.39 19.86
CA ALA A 181 22.22 27.86 18.57
C ALA A 181 22.49 26.69 17.61
N SER A 182 23.09 25.60 18.11
CA SER A 182 23.32 24.38 17.31
C SER A 182 22.01 23.70 16.90
N THR A 183 21.01 23.64 17.78
CA THR A 183 19.69 23.09 17.42
C THR A 183 18.96 23.95 16.39
N LEU A 184 19.12 25.28 16.45
CA LEU A 184 18.53 26.19 15.49
C LEU A 184 19.12 26.00 14.09
N GLU A 185 20.43 25.81 13.99
CA GLU A 185 21.08 25.47 12.70
C GLU A 185 20.58 24.13 12.14
N LYS A 186 20.43 23.10 13.00
CA LYS A 186 19.86 21.81 12.61
C LYS A 186 18.41 21.94 12.13
N LEU A 187 17.60 22.75 12.81
CA LEU A 187 16.22 23.03 12.40
C LEU A 187 16.16 23.75 11.04
N LYS A 188 17.03 24.73 10.80
CA LYS A 188 17.14 25.40 9.50
C LYS A 188 17.51 24.40 8.39
N ARG A 189 18.45 23.49 8.66
CA ARG A 189 18.81 22.44 7.70
C ARG A 189 17.66 21.49 7.43
N ALA A 190 17.00 20.99 8.49
CA ALA A 190 15.84 20.10 8.36
C ALA A 190 14.71 20.76 7.56
N TYR A 191 14.45 22.06 7.79
CA TYR A 191 13.47 22.81 7.01
C TYR A 191 13.81 22.86 5.51
N LEU A 192 15.08 23.10 5.17
CA LEU A 192 15.51 23.06 3.77
C LEU A 192 15.35 21.66 3.17
N GLU A 193 15.74 20.61 3.91
CA GLU A 193 15.56 19.22 3.49
C GLU A 193 14.09 18.87 3.24
N PHE A 194 13.18 19.27 4.13
CA PHE A 194 11.74 19.08 3.93
C PHE A 194 11.21 19.85 2.74
N SER A 195 11.67 21.08 2.48
CA SER A 195 11.22 21.83 1.31
C SER A 195 11.69 21.19 -0.01
N TYR A 196 12.86 20.54 -0.03
CA TYR A 196 13.29 19.74 -1.17
C TYR A 196 12.44 18.46 -1.34
N ILE A 197 12.12 17.77 -0.24
CA ILE A 197 11.25 16.58 -0.28
C ILE A 197 9.87 16.95 -0.82
N ASP A 198 9.31 18.07 -0.38
CA ASP A 198 8.00 18.54 -0.83
C ASP A 198 8.01 18.89 -2.34
N LYS A 199 9.09 19.53 -2.80
CA LYS A 199 9.30 19.77 -4.24
C LYS A 199 9.45 18.47 -5.05
N LEU A 200 10.12 17.46 -4.51
CA LEU A 200 10.24 16.16 -5.17
C LEU A 200 8.88 15.44 -5.22
N LEU A 201 8.09 15.55 -4.15
CA LEU A 201 6.75 14.98 -4.09
C LEU A 201 5.81 15.63 -5.11
N SER A 202 5.85 16.96 -5.26
CA SER A 202 5.04 17.66 -6.25
C SER A 202 5.39 17.26 -7.69
N LEU A 203 6.68 17.17 -8.01
CA LEU A 203 7.14 16.67 -9.31
C LEU A 203 6.74 15.21 -9.55
N LYS A 204 6.78 14.37 -8.51
CA LYS A 204 6.35 12.97 -8.62
C LYS A 204 4.85 12.86 -8.87
N ASN A 205 4.05 13.70 -8.23
CA ASN A 205 2.62 13.78 -8.46
C ASN A 205 2.30 14.26 -9.88
N GLU A 206 3.02 15.26 -10.39
CA GLU A 206 2.88 15.72 -11.79
C GLU A 206 3.24 14.61 -12.78
N GLN A 207 4.35 13.90 -12.54
CA GLN A 207 4.72 12.73 -13.34
C GLN A 207 3.62 11.67 -13.34
N GLN A 208 2.99 11.41 -12.19
CA GLN A 208 1.93 10.41 -12.08
C GLN A 208 0.69 10.82 -12.88
N LYS A 209 0.29 12.10 -12.84
CA LYS A 209 -0.82 12.62 -13.65
C LYS A 209 -0.57 12.46 -15.15
N LEU A 210 0.64 12.81 -15.61
CA LEU A 210 1.02 12.63 -17.02
C LEU A 210 1.01 11.15 -17.43
N ASN A 211 1.43 10.24 -16.53
CA ASN A 211 1.36 8.80 -16.81
C ASN A 211 -0.08 8.30 -16.91
N GLU A 212 -1.00 8.81 -16.08
CA GLU A 212 -2.43 8.51 -16.15
C GLU A 212 -3.04 9.03 -17.45
N GLU A 213 -2.66 10.24 -17.90
CA GLU A 213 -3.06 10.78 -19.20
C GLU A 213 -2.55 9.93 -20.36
N ILE A 214 -1.27 9.53 -20.34
CA ILE A 214 -0.70 8.63 -21.35
C ILE A 214 -1.48 7.31 -21.39
N LEU A 215 -1.77 6.72 -20.23
CA LEU A 215 -2.52 5.48 -20.14
C LEU A 215 -3.94 5.63 -20.71
N SER A 216 -4.62 6.76 -20.43
CA SER A 216 -5.93 7.07 -21.00
C SER A 216 -5.87 7.17 -22.52
N ILE A 217 -4.88 7.88 -23.06
CA ILE A 217 -4.66 8.00 -24.51
C ILE A 217 -4.37 6.62 -25.13
N ASP A 218 -3.58 5.79 -24.46
CA ASP A 218 -3.29 4.43 -24.93
C ASP A 218 -4.55 3.55 -24.97
N TYR A 219 -5.45 3.68 -23.99
CA TYR A 219 -6.76 3.01 -24.03
C TYR A 219 -7.62 3.51 -25.20
N GLU A 220 -7.68 4.82 -25.44
CA GLU A 220 -8.41 5.39 -26.57
C GLU A 220 -7.84 4.90 -27.91
N ILE A 221 -6.52 4.93 -28.05
CA ILE A 221 -5.82 4.39 -29.22
C ILE A 221 -6.17 2.92 -29.37
N SER A 222 -6.11 2.11 -28.31
CA SER A 222 -6.46 0.69 -28.36
C SER A 222 -7.89 0.49 -28.86
N GLY A 223 -8.86 1.23 -28.31
CA GLY A 223 -10.25 1.18 -28.75
C GLY A 223 -10.42 1.53 -30.23
N ILE A 224 -9.76 2.59 -30.71
CA ILE A 224 -9.75 2.95 -32.14
C ILE A 224 -9.12 1.83 -32.97
N THR A 225 -8.04 1.21 -32.49
CA THR A 225 -7.38 0.12 -33.22
C THR A 225 -8.24 -1.13 -33.34
N ASP A 226 -9.06 -1.43 -32.33
CA ASP A 226 -10.00 -2.55 -32.35
C ASP A 226 -11.15 -2.30 -33.33
N VAL A 227 -11.71 -1.09 -33.32
CA VAL A 227 -12.72 -0.66 -34.32
C VAL A 227 -12.14 -0.72 -35.73
N LEU A 228 -10.91 -0.28 -35.94
CA LEU A 228 -10.24 -0.38 -37.25
C LEU A 228 -9.96 -1.84 -37.66
N ARG A 229 -9.73 -2.73 -36.68
CA ARG A 229 -9.50 -4.16 -36.95
C ARG A 229 -10.78 -4.83 -37.48
N THR A 230 -11.94 -4.46 -36.97
CA THR A 230 -13.25 -5.02 -37.39
C THR A 230 -13.79 -4.35 -38.66
N SER A 231 -13.59 -3.04 -38.85
CA SER A 231 -14.20 -2.27 -39.93
C SER A 231 -13.37 -2.11 -41.21
N CYS A 232 -12.03 -2.29 -41.16
CA CYS A 232 -11.16 -1.94 -42.29
C CYS A 232 -10.43 -3.14 -42.94
N CYS A 233 -10.23 -3.04 -44.25
CA CYS A 233 -9.44 -4.02 -44.99
C CYS A 233 -7.94 -4.01 -44.60
N PRO A 234 -7.22 -5.15 -44.73
CA PRO A 234 -5.85 -5.30 -44.21
C PRO A 234 -4.83 -4.30 -44.75
N SER A 235 -5.02 -3.79 -45.97
CA SER A 235 -4.13 -2.83 -46.63
C SER A 235 -4.27 -1.40 -46.07
N LYS A 236 -5.52 -0.94 -45.86
CA LYS A 236 -5.82 0.34 -45.19
C LYS A 236 -5.37 0.30 -43.73
N ARG A 237 -5.64 -0.82 -43.05
CA ARG A 237 -5.20 -1.07 -41.67
C ARG A 237 -3.68 -0.95 -41.50
N LYS A 238 -2.88 -1.58 -42.39
CA LYS A 238 -1.41 -1.46 -42.38
C LYS A 238 -0.90 -0.03 -42.62
N LYS A 239 -1.61 0.80 -43.38
CA LYS A 239 -1.24 2.21 -43.57
C LYS A 239 -1.50 3.03 -42.31
N ILE A 240 -2.65 2.80 -41.66
CA ILE A 240 -3.04 3.52 -40.43
C ILE A 240 -2.11 3.15 -39.26
N TYR A 241 -1.87 1.86 -39.02
CA TYR A 241 -0.92 1.44 -37.96
C TYR A 241 0.49 1.99 -38.14
N ARG A 242 0.98 2.11 -39.38
CA ARG A 242 2.29 2.73 -39.64
C ARG A 242 2.34 4.20 -39.23
N LYS A 243 1.24 4.94 -39.44
CA LYS A 243 1.13 6.34 -39.00
C LYS A 243 1.06 6.42 -37.47
N LEU A 244 0.22 5.59 -36.85
CA LEU A 244 0.03 5.53 -35.40
C LEU A 244 1.34 5.22 -34.65
N TYR A 245 2.05 4.16 -35.06
CA TYR A 245 3.32 3.76 -34.44
C TYR A 245 4.56 4.46 -35.02
N ARG A 246 4.37 5.48 -35.87
CA ARG A 246 5.45 6.19 -36.61
C ARG A 246 6.46 5.25 -37.28
N LYS A 247 6.02 4.06 -37.74
CA LYS A 247 6.89 3.09 -38.40
C LYS A 247 7.02 3.42 -39.88
N GLU A 248 8.23 3.77 -40.30
CA GLU A 248 8.53 3.98 -41.72
C GLU A 248 8.31 2.70 -42.54
N LYS A 249 7.89 2.88 -43.80
CA LYS A 249 7.77 1.77 -44.73
C LYS A 249 9.19 1.33 -45.11
N VAL A 250 9.64 0.21 -44.57
CA VAL A 250 10.89 -0.44 -44.99
C VAL A 250 10.81 -0.69 -46.50
N LYS A 251 11.61 0.07 -47.27
CA LYS A 251 11.79 -0.17 -48.71
C LYS A 251 12.68 -1.40 -48.83
N LYS A 252 12.10 -2.54 -49.24
CA LYS A 252 12.92 -3.70 -49.62
C LYS A 252 13.83 -3.26 -50.77
N PRO A 253 15.14 -3.57 -50.74
CA PRO A 253 16.02 -3.23 -51.85
C PRO A 253 15.48 -3.91 -53.12
N LEU A 254 15.33 -3.14 -54.19
CA LEU A 254 14.96 -3.70 -55.48
C LEU A 254 16.15 -4.56 -55.95
N PRO A 255 15.96 -5.84 -56.26
CA PRO A 255 17.03 -6.64 -56.82
C PRO A 255 17.37 -6.14 -58.23
N PHE A 256 18.65 -6.19 -58.59
CA PHE A 256 19.20 -5.52 -59.77
C PHE A 256 18.56 -5.99 -61.09
N TYR A 257 18.17 -7.26 -61.21
CA TYR A 257 17.52 -7.76 -62.42
C TYR A 257 16.18 -7.07 -62.73
N LYS A 258 15.53 -6.42 -61.76
CA LYS A 258 14.30 -5.63 -61.98
C LYS A 258 14.58 -4.21 -62.45
N THR A 259 15.83 -3.74 -62.41
CA THR A 259 16.21 -2.42 -62.92
C THR A 259 16.56 -2.43 -64.40
N CYS A 260 16.81 -3.61 -64.98
CA CYS A 260 17.12 -3.79 -66.40
C CYS A 260 15.93 -4.43 -67.13
N ARG A 261 15.41 -3.79 -68.18
CA ARG A 261 14.30 -4.35 -68.98
C ARG A 261 14.78 -5.36 -70.03
N SER A 262 16.02 -5.21 -70.49
CA SER A 262 16.69 -6.10 -71.44
C SER A 262 18.21 -6.06 -71.19
N PHE A 263 18.95 -7.05 -71.69
CA PHE A 263 20.41 -7.06 -71.63
C PHE A 263 21.03 -5.88 -72.42
N GLY A 264 20.40 -5.46 -73.52
CA GLY A 264 20.83 -4.28 -74.29
C GLY A 264 20.74 -2.97 -73.49
N ASP A 265 19.79 -2.87 -72.56
CA ASP A 265 19.59 -1.72 -71.66
C ASP A 265 20.69 -1.64 -70.58
N LEU A 266 21.31 -2.77 -70.24
CA LEU A 266 22.48 -2.83 -69.36
C LEU A 266 23.76 -2.40 -70.07
N ILE A 267 23.91 -2.72 -71.36
CA ILE A 267 25.10 -2.40 -72.15
C ILE A 267 25.13 -0.92 -72.55
N SER A 268 23.96 -0.35 -72.84
CA SER A 268 23.83 1.04 -73.31
C SER A 268 23.86 2.08 -72.18
N ASP A 269 23.40 1.74 -70.97
CA ASP A 269 23.35 2.67 -69.86
C ASP A 269 24.58 2.56 -68.93
N ARG A 270 25.51 3.51 -69.08
CA ARG A 270 26.75 3.60 -68.27
C ARG A 270 26.48 3.66 -66.77
N LYS A 271 25.33 4.21 -66.35
CA LYS A 271 24.98 4.33 -64.92
C LYS A 271 24.62 2.97 -64.32
N LYS A 272 23.89 2.13 -65.07
CA LYS A 272 23.56 0.75 -64.65
C LYS A 272 24.79 -0.14 -64.59
N ILE A 273 25.75 0.05 -65.49
CA ILE A 273 27.05 -0.64 -65.46
C ILE A 273 27.83 -0.24 -64.20
N TYR A 274 27.87 1.05 -63.88
CA TYR A 274 28.52 1.55 -62.66
C TYR A 274 27.84 0.99 -61.39
N ASP A 275 26.51 0.99 -61.34
CA ASP A 275 25.75 0.45 -60.21
C ASP A 275 25.93 -1.06 -60.05
N LEU A 276 26.00 -1.82 -61.16
CA LEU A 276 26.33 -3.25 -61.15
C LEU A 276 27.74 -3.49 -60.60
N LYS A 277 28.74 -2.75 -61.11
CA LYS A 277 30.11 -2.85 -60.61
C LYS A 277 30.18 -2.53 -59.12
N LYS A 278 29.48 -1.49 -58.67
CA LYS A 278 29.41 -1.10 -57.26
C LYS A 278 28.73 -2.15 -56.38
N ALA A 279 27.69 -2.81 -56.88
CA ALA A 279 27.00 -3.89 -56.17
C ALA A 279 27.86 -5.16 -56.05
N ILE A 280 28.67 -5.47 -57.07
CA ILE A 280 29.60 -6.61 -57.08
C ILE A 280 30.80 -6.33 -56.15
N LEU A 281 31.37 -5.13 -56.20
CA LEU A 281 32.54 -4.75 -55.39
C LEU A 281 32.22 -4.55 -53.90
N ASN A 282 31.00 -4.10 -53.57
CA ASN A 282 30.58 -3.87 -52.20
C ASN A 282 29.15 -4.40 -51.97
N PRO A 283 28.97 -5.71 -51.71
CA PRO A 283 27.66 -6.27 -51.44
C PRO A 283 27.16 -5.74 -50.10
N LYS A 284 26.35 -4.68 -50.13
CA LYS A 284 25.67 -4.13 -48.94
C LYS A 284 24.74 -5.16 -48.26
N ARG A 285 24.45 -6.27 -48.93
CA ARG A 285 23.59 -7.35 -48.49
C ARG A 285 24.06 -8.66 -49.12
N VAL A 286 24.25 -9.68 -48.31
CA VAL A 286 24.43 -11.07 -48.78
C VAL A 286 23.07 -11.54 -49.30
N LEU A 287 23.00 -11.88 -50.58
CA LEU A 287 21.79 -12.44 -51.20
C LEU A 287 21.59 -13.87 -50.70
N SER A 288 20.35 -14.25 -50.40
CA SER A 288 20.04 -15.64 -50.08
C SER A 288 20.20 -16.54 -51.32
N GLU A 289 20.50 -17.82 -51.14
CA GLU A 289 20.65 -18.79 -52.25
C GLU A 289 19.44 -18.78 -53.20
N LYS A 290 18.22 -18.65 -52.65
CA LYS A 290 16.98 -18.54 -53.44
C LYS A 290 16.90 -17.25 -54.26
N GLU A 291 17.48 -16.14 -53.78
CA GLU A 291 17.53 -14.89 -54.54
C GLU A 291 18.54 -15.00 -55.69
N ILE A 292 19.69 -15.63 -55.46
CA ILE A 292 20.73 -15.88 -56.47
C ILE A 292 20.21 -16.82 -57.57
N GLU A 293 19.52 -17.91 -57.19
CA GLU A 293 18.96 -18.87 -58.13
C GLU A 293 17.83 -18.26 -58.98
N ASN A 294 17.01 -17.40 -58.38
CA ASN A 294 16.00 -16.66 -59.14
C ASN A 294 16.63 -15.64 -60.08
N GLU A 295 17.72 -14.98 -59.66
CA GLU A 295 18.48 -14.05 -60.50
C GLU A 295 19.09 -14.73 -61.72
N SER A 296 19.76 -15.87 -61.53
CA SER A 296 20.37 -16.64 -62.62
C SER A 296 19.31 -17.14 -63.62
N ARG A 297 18.17 -17.64 -63.13
CA ARG A 297 17.04 -18.05 -63.97
C ARG A 297 16.49 -16.90 -64.80
N VAL A 298 16.30 -15.72 -64.23
CA VAL A 298 15.76 -14.56 -64.96
C VAL A 298 16.76 -14.05 -66.01
N MET A 299 18.05 -13.94 -65.67
CA MET A 299 19.08 -13.52 -66.62
C MET A 299 19.23 -14.51 -67.78
N SER A 300 19.10 -15.82 -67.52
CA SER A 300 19.11 -16.83 -68.58
C SER A 300 17.93 -16.68 -69.57
N ARG A 301 16.75 -16.26 -69.09
CA ARG A 301 15.57 -15.99 -69.93
C ARG A 301 15.76 -14.74 -70.78
N ILE A 302 16.28 -13.66 -70.19
CA ILE A 302 16.57 -12.40 -70.90
C ILE A 302 17.64 -12.62 -71.98
N ASN A 303 18.64 -13.48 -71.72
CA ASN A 303 19.67 -13.80 -72.70
C ASN A 303 19.10 -14.64 -73.86
N LYS A 304 18.23 -15.62 -73.56
CA LYS A 304 17.55 -16.44 -74.59
C LYS A 304 16.63 -15.62 -75.51
N THR A 305 16.04 -14.53 -75.03
CA THR A 305 15.22 -13.62 -75.85
C THR A 305 16.04 -12.66 -76.72
N ASN A 306 17.35 -12.52 -76.49
CA ASN A 306 18.23 -11.57 -77.19
C ASN A 306 19.22 -12.25 -78.15
N HIS A 307 18.95 -13.48 -78.62
CA HIS A 307 19.74 -14.06 -79.71
C HIS A 307 19.56 -13.22 -80.98
N PHE A 308 20.62 -12.47 -81.31
CA PHE A 308 20.94 -11.79 -82.57
C PHE A 308 19.80 -11.68 -83.60
N LYS A 309 19.22 -10.48 -83.68
CA LYS A 309 18.97 -9.81 -84.96
C LYS A 309 19.95 -8.67 -85.10
#